data_AF-A0A0D6LTP8-F1
#
_entry.id   AF-A0A0D6LTP8-F1
#
_cell.length_a   1.000
_cell.length_b   1.000
_cell.length_c   1.000
_cell.angle_alpha   90.00
_cell.angle_beta   90.00
_cell.angle_gamma   90.00
#
_symmetry.space_group_name_H-M   'P 1'
#
loop_
_entity.id
_entity.type
_entity.pdbx_description
1 polymer ?
#
loop_
_entity_poly.entity_id
_entity_poly.type
_entity_poly.pdbx_seq_one_letter_code
_entity_poly.pdbx_strand_id
1 'polypeptide(L)'
;MTTRRGRSQNRDTAKDIILGLAPSGQGPRQPKEGVSTYTPKGSQGHSSHYYYDRRSRSANTSAKTEDPKVERVERVIVDRRPDSSAIHQLQSQLDELKRQNKDLLLAEQAARKRLEANHDALQRRIISSDSGISSDNVNVKMMSLNNDINGLRSAMDRQMNDLLHINNEMKSRPVIDPSIRSQRITLLKNAFSTKGSKTTFYFQKLANSAQQMDGKVRDLHSQVLLLKQTLESERHERVKEGNALNSALQRLQDYIKQQDLSRNEVLSNLSKKGDMDKEKLTEEARRLNEKIGLITAEVTRNTTEGQRKLRDDLFQRCAALEAALKAQGDKSGDIQRDNKRALEERLRSQEEQTESLNKQLLADRAKQKERFQKVNEALAALEHHLELGNNKIDTIMNSEIQTRKLHEKSLLSKITEVEDKLNNYIGNLTKSIDEVKSGKESVKIPSLDVDALRREMEAIAADKNKLSMEGLLKLEEKMTRVQAGLVIVWMGLDSCSIFKKIAEQMVSHVAKQDLKLGQLRILQWAIAE
;
A
#
# COMPACT_ATOMS: atom_id res chain seq x y z
N MET A 1 51.41 11.84 -9.42
CA MET A 1 51.08 12.43 -8.10
C MET A 1 50.07 11.55 -7.41
N THR A 2 50.48 10.87 -6.33
CA THR A 2 49.71 9.89 -5.56
C THR A 2 49.01 10.59 -4.39
N THR A 3 47.67 10.56 -4.35
CA THR A 3 46.89 11.07 -3.21
C THR A 3 46.80 10.01 -2.10
N ARG A 4 47.44 10.31 -0.96
CA ARG A 4 47.43 9.52 0.28
C ARG A 4 46.00 9.32 0.80
N ARG A 5 45.61 8.06 1.02
CA ARG A 5 44.45 7.67 1.84
C ARG A 5 44.70 8.10 3.29
N GLY A 6 43.88 9.02 3.79
CA GLY A 6 43.84 9.38 5.20
C GLY A 6 43.34 8.22 6.05
N ARG A 7 44.07 7.93 7.14
CA ARG A 7 43.65 7.02 8.20
C ARG A 7 42.37 7.56 8.83
N SER A 8 41.28 6.81 8.70
CA SER A 8 40.05 6.96 9.49
C SER A 8 40.42 6.85 10.98
N GLN A 9 40.41 7.98 11.70
CA GLN A 9 40.44 7.96 13.16
C GLN A 9 39.10 7.43 13.65
N ASN A 10 39.13 6.31 14.38
CA ASN A 10 37.97 5.80 15.10
C ASN A 10 37.57 6.85 16.14
N ARG A 11 36.45 7.53 15.89
CA ARG A 11 35.85 8.44 16.86
C ARG A 11 35.28 7.61 18.00
N ASP A 12 35.60 8.02 19.21
CA ASP A 12 35.16 7.35 20.43
C ASP A 12 33.75 7.82 20.77
N THR A 13 32.77 6.95 20.55
CA THR A 13 31.34 7.22 20.74
C THR A 13 31.02 7.72 22.14
N ALA A 14 31.80 7.31 23.17
CA ALA A 14 31.61 7.79 24.53
C ALA A 14 31.97 9.28 24.65
N LYS A 15 33.01 9.72 23.93
CA LYS A 15 33.46 11.11 23.90
C LYS A 15 32.47 12.00 23.15
N ASP A 16 31.88 11.50 22.08
CA ASP A 16 30.86 12.21 21.30
C ASP A 16 29.57 12.43 22.12
N ILE A 17 29.16 11.46 22.95
CA ILE A 17 27.99 11.58 23.84
C ILE A 17 28.22 12.64 24.93
N ILE A 18 29.41 12.67 25.54
CA ILE A 18 29.75 13.67 26.57
C ILE A 18 29.77 15.09 25.98
N LEU A 19 30.14 15.23 24.71
CA LEU A 19 30.22 16.52 24.02
C LEU A 19 28.92 16.94 23.31
N GLY A 20 27.83 16.18 23.46
CA GLY A 20 26.53 16.50 22.84
C GLY A 20 26.52 16.37 21.32
N LEU A 21 27.47 15.62 20.73
CA LEU A 21 27.56 15.36 19.30
C LEU A 21 26.82 14.06 18.94
N ALA A 22 26.31 13.99 17.70
CA ALA A 22 25.63 12.78 17.21
C ALA A 22 26.59 11.58 17.22
N PRO A 23 26.20 10.42 17.79
CA PRO A 23 27.09 9.26 17.92
C PRO A 23 27.54 8.77 16.54
N SER A 24 28.85 8.71 16.34
CA SER A 24 29.46 8.47 15.03
C SER A 24 29.69 6.98 14.68
N GLY A 25 29.07 6.06 15.43
CA GLY A 25 29.14 4.61 15.18
C GLY A 25 27.92 4.07 14.45
N GLN A 26 28.13 3.11 13.53
CA GLN A 26 27.04 2.27 13.02
C GLN A 26 26.30 1.64 14.20
N GLY A 27 24.99 1.85 14.27
CA GLY A 27 24.13 1.30 15.33
C GLY A 27 24.23 -0.23 15.44
N PRO A 28 23.69 -0.81 16.52
CA PRO A 28 23.83 -2.23 16.83
C PRO A 28 23.41 -3.09 15.63
N ARG A 29 24.29 -3.99 15.19
CA ARG A 29 23.98 -4.95 14.12
C ARG A 29 22.82 -5.84 14.58
N GLN A 30 21.80 -5.97 13.73
CA GLN A 30 20.67 -6.87 13.96
C GLN A 30 21.14 -8.31 14.20
N PRO A 31 20.48 -9.06 15.10
CA PRO A 31 20.79 -10.46 15.33
C PRO A 31 20.52 -11.28 14.05
N LYS A 32 21.48 -12.12 13.66
CA LYS A 32 21.30 -13.09 12.58
C LYS A 32 20.33 -14.17 13.03
N GLU A 33 19.14 -14.20 12.44
CA GLU A 33 18.20 -15.31 12.61
C GLU A 33 18.80 -16.58 11.99
N GLY A 34 18.91 -17.62 12.81
CA GLY A 34 19.37 -18.94 12.40
C GLY A 34 18.27 -19.68 11.65
N VAL A 35 18.65 -20.26 10.51
CA VAL A 35 17.83 -21.22 9.77
C VAL A 35 17.73 -22.50 10.60
N SER A 36 16.54 -22.80 11.14
CA SER A 36 16.21 -24.10 11.72
C SER A 36 15.17 -24.77 10.84
N THR A 37 15.61 -25.71 10.01
CA THR A 37 14.76 -26.66 9.30
C THR A 37 14.20 -27.66 10.30
N TYR A 38 12.90 -27.59 10.59
CA TYR A 38 12.20 -28.63 11.33
C TYR A 38 10.92 -29.03 10.60
N THR A 39 10.93 -30.24 10.03
CA THR A 39 9.77 -30.98 9.54
C THR A 39 9.13 -31.75 10.70
N PRO A 40 7.80 -31.71 10.89
CA PRO A 40 7.11 -32.74 11.66
C PRO A 40 6.25 -33.63 10.74
N LYS A 41 6.58 -34.91 10.74
CA LYS A 41 5.70 -36.01 10.33
C LYS A 41 4.64 -36.26 11.42
N GLY A 42 3.43 -36.53 10.93
CA GLY A 42 2.26 -37.21 11.52
C GLY A 42 2.17 -37.56 13.00
N SER A 43 0.96 -37.39 13.55
CA SER A 43 0.09 -38.52 13.90
C SER A 43 -1.26 -38.04 14.50
N GLN A 44 -2.33 -38.62 13.96
CA GLN A 44 -3.56 -39.14 14.59
C GLN A 44 -4.31 -38.32 15.68
N GLY A 45 -5.61 -38.17 15.44
CA GLY A 45 -6.62 -38.69 16.39
C GLY A 45 -7.74 -37.75 16.80
N HIS A 46 -8.98 -38.17 16.51
CA HIS A 46 -10.29 -37.73 17.05
C HIS A 46 -10.94 -36.53 16.35
N SER A 47 -11.85 -36.76 15.38
CA SER A 47 -13.24 -37.24 15.52
C SER A 47 -14.13 -36.29 16.31
N SER A 48 -14.92 -35.49 15.59
CA SER A 48 -16.29 -35.17 16.03
C SER A 48 -17.19 -34.95 14.81
N HIS A 49 -18.29 -35.70 14.85
CA HIS A 49 -19.41 -35.85 13.94
C HIS A 49 -20.35 -34.64 14.12
N TYR A 50 -20.97 -34.05 13.09
CA TYR A 50 -22.28 -34.48 12.59
C TYR A 50 -22.77 -33.63 11.37
N TYR A 51 -23.35 -34.38 10.42
CA TYR A 51 -24.53 -34.14 9.57
C TYR A 51 -24.63 -33.11 8.40
N TYR A 52 -24.95 -33.72 7.24
CA TYR A 52 -25.66 -33.29 5.99
C TYR A 52 -25.15 -32.02 5.27
N ASP A 53 -24.87 -32.04 3.96
CA ASP A 53 -25.84 -32.38 2.92
C ASP A 53 -25.22 -32.92 1.60
N ARG A 54 -26.06 -33.65 0.86
CA ARG A 54 -25.73 -34.56 -0.24
C ARG A 54 -26.44 -34.07 -1.52
N ARG A 55 -25.79 -34.27 -2.67
CA ARG A 55 -26.31 -34.31 -4.06
C ARG A 55 -26.51 -32.99 -4.82
N SER A 56 -25.76 -32.86 -5.91
CA SER A 56 -26.35 -33.14 -7.24
C SER A 56 -25.29 -33.68 -8.20
N ARG A 57 -25.73 -34.69 -8.97
CA ARG A 57 -25.01 -35.53 -9.92
C ARG A 57 -25.43 -35.12 -11.34
N SER A 58 -24.64 -35.61 -12.31
CA SER A 58 -25.01 -35.84 -13.72
C SER A 58 -24.83 -34.63 -14.65
N ALA A 59 -24.40 -34.78 -15.91
CA ALA A 59 -24.10 -35.95 -16.71
C ALA A 59 -23.19 -35.59 -17.89
N ASN A 60 -22.43 -36.58 -18.35
CA ASN A 60 -21.86 -36.64 -19.70
C ASN A 60 -22.98 -36.74 -20.74
N THR A 61 -22.88 -35.99 -21.83
CA THR A 61 -23.41 -36.41 -23.13
C THR A 61 -22.40 -36.10 -24.23
N SER A 62 -22.02 -37.18 -24.90
CA SER A 62 -21.28 -37.25 -26.15
C SER A 62 -22.24 -36.90 -27.30
N ALA A 63 -21.81 -36.05 -28.24
CA ALA A 63 -22.37 -36.03 -29.59
C ALA A 63 -21.28 -35.64 -30.58
N LYS A 64 -20.88 -36.62 -31.40
CA LYS A 64 -20.11 -36.47 -32.63
C LYS A 64 -20.98 -35.80 -33.69
N THR A 65 -20.43 -34.86 -34.45
CA THR A 65 -20.87 -34.53 -35.82
C THR A 65 -19.67 -34.03 -36.60
N GLU A 66 -19.56 -34.52 -37.83
CA GLU A 66 -18.44 -34.38 -38.75
C GLU A 66 -18.52 -33.08 -39.57
N ASP A 67 -17.34 -32.50 -39.84
CA ASP A 67 -16.93 -31.61 -40.96
C ASP A 67 -17.57 -30.21 -41.17
N PRO A 68 -16.87 -29.23 -41.81
CA PRO A 68 -15.60 -29.33 -42.55
C PRO A 68 -14.47 -28.38 -42.08
N LYS A 69 -13.25 -28.72 -42.53
CA LYS A 69 -12.02 -27.93 -42.41
C LYS A 69 -12.20 -26.51 -42.96
N VAL A 70 -12.23 -25.52 -42.08
CA VAL A 70 -11.93 -24.13 -42.39
C VAL A 70 -10.58 -23.82 -41.77
N GLU A 71 -9.59 -23.58 -42.63
CA GLU A 71 -8.25 -23.12 -42.30
C GLU A 71 -8.34 -21.76 -41.61
N ARG A 72 -8.46 -21.80 -40.29
CA ARG A 72 -8.54 -20.64 -39.42
C ARG A 72 -7.13 -20.09 -39.29
N VAL A 73 -6.85 -19.03 -40.05
CA VAL A 73 -5.68 -18.18 -39.88
C VAL A 73 -5.49 -17.90 -38.39
N GLU A 74 -4.42 -18.43 -37.82
CA GLU A 74 -3.93 -18.08 -36.49
C GLU A 74 -3.77 -16.56 -36.44
N ARG A 75 -4.74 -15.88 -35.81
CA ARG A 75 -4.46 -14.58 -35.24
C ARG A 75 -3.47 -14.84 -34.12
N VAL A 76 -2.21 -14.53 -34.40
CA VAL A 76 -1.18 -14.29 -33.40
C VAL A 76 -1.67 -13.11 -32.55
N ILE A 77 -2.51 -13.42 -31.57
CA ILE A 77 -2.69 -12.57 -30.40
C ILE A 77 -1.37 -12.74 -29.67
N VAL A 78 -0.50 -11.75 -29.83
CA VAL A 78 0.62 -11.56 -28.92
C VAL A 78 -0.02 -11.26 -27.56
N ASP A 79 -0.29 -12.32 -26.81
CA ASP A 79 -0.47 -12.27 -25.37
C ASP A 79 0.83 -11.69 -24.84
N ARG A 80 0.85 -10.36 -24.69
CA ARG A 80 1.79 -9.68 -23.82
C ARG A 80 1.50 -10.18 -22.42
N ARG A 81 2.11 -11.32 -22.07
CA ARG A 81 2.23 -11.76 -20.68
C ARG A 81 2.73 -10.54 -19.90
N PRO A 82 1.95 -9.96 -18.99
CA PRO A 82 2.47 -8.91 -18.13
C PRO A 82 3.67 -9.50 -17.39
N ASP A 83 4.78 -8.77 -17.38
CA ASP A 83 6.04 -9.20 -16.79
C ASP A 83 5.79 -9.75 -15.38
N SER A 84 5.81 -11.09 -15.26
CA SER A 84 5.48 -11.80 -14.02
C SER A 84 6.39 -11.36 -12.86
N SER A 85 7.59 -10.87 -13.19
CA SER A 85 8.52 -10.25 -12.25
C SER A 85 8.01 -8.94 -11.65
N ALA A 86 7.36 -8.08 -12.43
CA ALA A 86 6.79 -6.83 -11.97
C ALA A 86 5.58 -7.08 -11.05
N ILE A 87 4.74 -8.07 -11.39
CA ILE A 87 3.62 -8.50 -10.53
C ILE A 87 4.14 -9.07 -9.21
N HIS A 88 5.17 -9.91 -9.24
CA HIS A 88 5.77 -10.44 -8.01
C HIS A 88 6.47 -9.37 -7.15
N GLN A 89 7.12 -8.38 -7.76
CA GLN A 89 7.69 -7.24 -7.03
C GLN A 89 6.60 -6.40 -6.35
N LEU A 90 5.50 -6.11 -7.05
CA LEU A 90 4.38 -5.39 -6.48
C LEU A 90 3.68 -6.18 -5.36
N GLN A 91 3.55 -7.51 -5.50
CA GLN A 91 3.04 -8.37 -4.44
C GLN A 91 3.97 -8.38 -3.22
N SER A 92 5.28 -8.48 -3.41
CA SER A 92 6.25 -8.41 -2.31
C SER A 92 6.22 -7.06 -1.60
N GLN A 93 6.07 -5.95 -2.34
CA GLN A 93 5.95 -4.61 -1.76
C GLN A 93 4.65 -4.46 -0.97
N LEU A 94 3.54 -5.02 -1.47
CA LEU A 94 2.25 -5.00 -0.78
C LEU A 94 2.31 -5.79 0.54
N ASP A 95 2.98 -6.94 0.54
CA ASP A 95 3.12 -7.76 1.74
C ASP A 95 4.05 -7.11 2.77
N GLU A 96 5.10 -6.42 2.33
CA GLU A 96 5.98 -5.63 3.19
C GLU A 96 5.23 -4.46 3.84
N LEU A 97 4.44 -3.71 3.05
CA LEU A 97 3.60 -2.63 3.58
C LEU A 97 2.53 -3.13 4.56
N LYS A 98 1.96 -4.32 4.31
CA LYS A 98 1.03 -4.95 5.26
C LYS A 98 1.70 -5.32 6.57
N ARG A 99 2.95 -5.80 6.54
CA ARG A 99 3.74 -6.07 7.76
C ARG A 99 4.04 -4.77 8.51
N GLN A 100 4.51 -3.74 7.83
CA GLN A 100 4.80 -2.44 8.46
C GLN A 100 3.55 -1.81 9.10
N ASN A 101 2.39 -1.90 8.45
CA ASN A 101 1.12 -1.43 9.05
C ASN A 101 0.73 -2.24 10.29
N LYS A 102 0.95 -3.56 10.26
CA LYS A 102 0.68 -4.41 11.43
C LYS A 102 1.60 -4.07 12.60
N ASP A 103 2.88 -3.83 12.34
CA ASP A 103 3.86 -3.47 13.36
C ASP A 103 3.60 -2.08 13.93
N LEU A 104 3.23 -1.11 13.09
CA LEU A 104 2.80 0.22 13.53
C LEU A 104 1.55 0.15 14.42
N LEU A 105 0.56 -0.68 14.05
CA LEU A 105 -0.64 -0.87 14.85
C LEU A 105 -0.32 -1.50 16.22
N LEU A 106 0.59 -2.47 16.27
CA LEU A 106 1.04 -3.07 17.53
C LEU A 106 1.82 -2.07 18.39
N ALA A 107 2.68 -1.25 17.77
CA ALA A 107 3.41 -0.20 18.46
C ALA A 107 2.46 0.88 19.03
N GLU A 108 1.42 1.25 18.28
CA GLU A 108 0.38 2.17 18.74
C GLU A 108 -0.39 1.59 19.94
N GLN A 109 -0.81 0.33 19.87
CA GLN A 109 -1.49 -0.33 20.98
C GLN A 109 -0.60 -0.42 22.23
N ALA A 110 0.70 -0.68 22.07
CA ALA A 110 1.65 -0.68 23.17
C ALA A 110 1.83 0.73 23.78
N ALA A 111 1.86 1.78 22.95
CA ALA A 111 1.92 3.16 23.41
C ALA A 111 0.65 3.56 24.18
N ARG A 112 -0.54 3.16 23.70
CA ARG A 112 -1.81 3.38 24.40
C ARG A 112 -1.83 2.73 25.78
N LYS A 113 -1.39 1.46 25.89
CA LYS A 113 -1.27 0.77 27.20
C LYS A 113 -0.31 1.47 28.16
N ARG A 114 0.80 2.03 27.67
CA ARG A 114 1.74 2.79 28.50
C ARG A 114 1.13 4.10 29.00
N LEU A 115 0.39 4.81 28.16
CA LEU A 115 -0.32 6.02 28.54
C LEU A 115 -1.39 5.75 29.59
N GLU A 116 -2.17 4.67 29.42
CA GLU A 116 -3.17 4.22 30.38
C GLU A 116 -2.54 3.88 31.74
N ALA A 117 -1.45 3.09 31.75
CA ALA A 117 -0.71 2.78 32.97
C ALA A 117 -0.15 4.03 33.68
N ASN A 118 0.33 5.02 32.92
CA ASN A 118 0.79 6.30 33.47
C ASN A 118 -0.36 7.13 34.05
N HIS A 119 -1.53 7.12 33.39
CA HIS A 119 -2.73 7.79 33.89
C HIS A 119 -3.19 7.18 35.21
N ASP A 120 -3.24 5.85 35.30
CA ASP A 120 -3.58 5.13 36.54
C ASP A 120 -2.57 5.38 37.66
N ALA A 121 -1.28 5.49 37.34
CA ALA A 121 -0.24 5.82 38.31
C ALA A 121 -0.39 7.26 38.83
N LEU A 122 -0.76 8.20 37.94
CA LEU A 122 -1.04 9.58 38.30
C LEU A 122 -2.30 9.69 39.16
N GLN A 123 -3.40 9.03 38.79
CA GLN A 123 -4.63 8.99 39.58
C GLN A 123 -4.36 8.41 40.98
N ARG A 124 -3.60 7.30 41.06
CA ARG A 124 -3.19 6.74 42.36
C ARG A 124 -2.38 7.73 43.18
N ARG A 125 -1.46 8.48 42.59
CA ARG A 125 -0.70 9.54 43.27
C ARG A 125 -1.59 10.66 43.76
N ILE A 126 -2.55 11.11 42.96
CA ILE A 126 -3.50 12.17 43.34
C ILE A 126 -4.33 11.72 44.54
N ILE A 127 -4.89 10.51 44.49
CA ILE A 127 -5.68 9.93 45.59
C ILE A 127 -4.84 9.73 46.87
N SER A 128 -3.55 9.39 46.74
CA SER A 128 -2.64 9.26 47.89
C SER A 128 -2.05 10.59 48.37
N SER A 129 -1.99 11.64 47.54
CA SER A 129 -1.61 12.99 47.97
C SER A 129 -2.75 13.77 48.60
N ASP A 130 -4.01 13.43 48.28
CA ASP A 130 -5.21 14.06 48.84
C ASP A 130 -5.60 13.49 50.23
N SER A 131 -4.83 12.51 50.73
CA SER A 131 -5.06 11.83 52.01
C SER A 131 -3.89 11.95 53.01
N GLY A 132 -2.95 12.89 52.82
CA GLY A 132 -1.64 12.82 53.49
C GLY A 132 -1.03 14.08 54.12
N ILE A 133 -1.71 15.23 54.17
CA ILE A 133 -1.24 16.41 54.93
C ILE A 133 -2.40 16.94 55.77
N SER A 134 -2.94 16.11 56.66
CA SER A 134 -4.01 16.51 57.57
C SER A 134 -3.60 16.27 59.02
N SER A 135 -3.51 17.39 59.76
CA SER A 135 -4.00 17.61 61.13
C SER A 135 -3.50 16.75 62.31
N ASP A 136 -3.16 15.47 62.16
CA ASP A 136 -2.99 14.59 63.32
C ASP A 136 -1.69 14.84 64.09
N ASN A 137 -0.60 15.18 63.39
CA ASN A 137 0.69 15.43 64.05
C ASN A 137 0.74 16.79 64.79
N VAL A 138 -0.13 17.74 64.40
CA VAL A 138 -0.30 19.03 65.09
C VAL A 138 -1.23 18.87 66.29
N ASN A 139 -2.29 18.06 66.16
CA ASN A 139 -3.21 17.78 67.26
C ASN A 139 -2.53 17.06 68.43
N VAL A 140 -1.67 16.09 68.16
CA VAL A 140 -0.93 15.36 69.22
C VAL A 140 0.01 16.30 69.99
N LYS A 141 0.69 17.23 69.30
CA LYS A 141 1.54 18.25 69.98
C LYS A 141 0.74 19.29 70.75
N MET A 142 -0.44 19.70 70.24
CA MET A 142 -1.35 20.61 70.94
C MET A 142 -1.92 19.98 72.22
N MET A 143 -2.28 18.69 72.21
CA MET A 143 -2.75 18.00 73.43
C MET A 143 -1.65 17.89 74.49
N SER A 144 -0.40 17.63 74.10
CA SER A 144 0.73 17.60 75.04
C SER A 144 0.94 18.95 75.72
N LEU A 145 0.98 20.04 74.94
CA LEU A 145 1.16 21.39 75.49
C LEU A 145 -0.01 21.80 76.39
N ASN A 146 -1.23 21.39 76.07
CA ASN A 146 -2.40 21.71 76.87
C ASN A 146 -2.38 20.99 78.24
N ASN A 147 -1.83 19.76 78.30
CA ASN A 147 -1.64 19.05 79.56
C ASN A 147 -0.56 19.71 80.45
N ASP A 148 0.53 20.18 79.85
CA ASP A 148 1.60 20.87 80.59
C ASP A 148 1.13 22.20 81.19
N ILE A 149 0.31 22.96 80.45
CA ILE A 149 -0.29 24.22 80.91
C ILE A 149 -1.23 23.98 82.10
N ASN A 150 -2.05 22.92 82.05
CA ASN A 150 -2.96 22.58 83.15
C ASN A 150 -2.22 22.09 84.40
N GLY A 151 -1.09 21.40 84.23
CA GLY A 151 -0.19 21.01 85.33
C GLY A 151 0.41 22.22 86.05
N LEU A 152 0.91 23.20 85.30
CA LEU A 152 1.45 24.45 85.86
C LEU A 152 0.41 25.27 86.62
N ARG A 153 -0.81 25.39 86.07
CA ARG A 153 -1.89 26.13 86.72
C ARG A 153 -2.27 25.52 88.07
N SER A 154 -2.37 24.20 88.13
CA SER A 154 -2.67 23.46 89.37
C SER A 154 -1.58 23.59 90.43
N ALA A 155 -0.31 23.75 90.04
CA ALA A 155 0.80 23.96 90.97
C ALA A 155 0.81 25.37 91.56
N MET A 156 0.52 26.40 90.74
CA MET A 156 0.39 27.78 91.21
C MET A 156 -0.75 27.95 92.22
N ASP A 157 -1.91 27.34 91.96
CA ASP A 157 -3.06 27.47 92.87
C ASP A 157 -2.79 26.85 94.26
N ARG A 158 -1.97 25.81 94.35
CA ARG A 158 -1.53 25.25 95.64
C ARG A 158 -0.61 26.22 96.39
N GLN A 159 0.40 26.77 95.71
CA GLN A 159 1.31 27.73 96.33
C GLN A 159 0.61 29.00 96.81
N MET A 160 -0.38 29.47 96.05
CA MET A 160 -1.23 30.61 96.42
C MET A 160 -2.03 30.34 97.71
N ASN A 161 -2.59 29.13 97.85
CA ASN A 161 -3.35 28.74 99.03
C ASN A 161 -2.45 28.59 100.27
N ASP A 162 -1.24 28.06 100.12
CA ASP A 162 -0.29 27.95 101.24
C ASP A 162 0.10 29.32 101.80
N LEU A 163 0.31 30.32 100.92
CA LEU A 163 0.61 31.69 101.32
C LEU A 163 -0.57 32.37 102.06
N LEU A 164 -1.80 32.10 101.64
CA LEU A 164 -2.99 32.58 102.35
C LEU A 164 -3.10 31.97 103.75
N HIS A 165 -2.73 30.69 103.91
CA HIS A 165 -2.79 30.01 105.19
C HIS A 165 -1.77 30.57 106.19
N ILE A 166 -0.53 30.85 105.74
CA ILE A 166 0.52 31.45 106.56
C ILE A 166 0.14 32.87 107.01
N ASN A 167 -0.47 33.66 106.13
CA ASN A 167 -0.89 35.02 106.45
C ASN A 167 -2.00 35.05 107.52
N ASN A 168 -2.94 34.09 107.47
CA ASN A 168 -3.98 33.96 108.49
C ASN A 168 -3.42 33.51 109.85
N GLU A 169 -2.38 32.68 109.88
CA GLU A 169 -1.72 32.23 111.10
C GLU A 169 -0.90 33.34 111.79
N MET A 170 -0.35 34.28 111.03
CA MET A 170 0.33 35.44 111.62
C MET A 170 -0.64 36.42 112.30
N LYS A 171 -1.88 36.52 111.80
CA LYS A 171 -2.90 37.40 112.38
C LYS A 171 -3.51 36.89 113.69
N SER A 172 -3.39 35.60 113.99
CA SER A 172 -4.05 34.98 115.16
C SER A 172 -3.20 34.94 116.44
N ARG A 173 -2.00 35.54 116.45
CA ARG A 173 -1.14 35.58 117.66
C ARG A 173 -1.56 36.71 118.61
N PRO A 174 -1.87 36.42 119.90
CA PRO A 174 -2.25 37.45 120.86
C PRO A 174 -1.04 38.28 121.32
N VAL A 175 -1.15 39.61 121.21
CA VAL A 175 -0.20 40.60 121.73
C VAL A 175 -0.46 40.79 123.23
N ILE A 176 0.53 40.47 124.08
CA ILE A 176 0.42 40.58 125.54
C ILE A 176 0.77 42.02 125.99
N ASP A 177 -0.21 42.72 126.57
CA ASP A 177 -0.09 44.11 127.07
C ASP A 177 0.58 44.18 128.47
N PRO A 178 1.70 44.93 128.66
CA PRO A 178 2.40 45.08 129.94
C PRO A 178 1.68 45.92 131.01
N SER A 179 0.55 46.56 130.70
CA SER A 179 -0.09 47.56 131.58
C SER A 179 -0.76 47.00 132.85
N ILE A 180 -1.01 45.69 132.93
CA ILE A 180 -1.78 45.05 134.01
C ILE A 180 -0.93 44.77 135.28
N ARG A 181 0.40 44.86 135.21
CA ARG A 181 1.28 44.49 136.34
C ARG A 181 1.55 45.64 137.33
N SER A 182 1.27 46.89 136.97
CA SER A 182 1.76 48.06 137.73
C SER A 182 0.75 48.71 138.71
N GLN A 183 -0.49 48.23 138.79
CA GLN A 183 -1.53 48.79 139.69
C GLN A 183 -1.63 48.12 141.07
N ARG A 184 -0.79 47.12 141.38
CA ARG A 184 -0.93 46.32 142.62
C ARG A 184 -0.10 46.82 143.81
N ILE A 185 0.63 47.93 143.71
CA ILE A 185 1.66 48.33 144.70
C ILE A 185 1.35 49.64 145.45
N THR A 186 0.32 50.40 145.06
CA THR A 186 0.08 51.77 145.60
C THR A 186 -1.11 51.89 146.56
N LEU A 187 -1.40 50.88 147.41
CA LEU A 187 -2.53 50.94 148.36
C LEU A 187 -2.25 50.34 149.75
N LEU A 188 -1.03 50.48 150.31
CA LEU A 188 -0.76 50.08 151.71
C LEU A 188 0.29 50.96 152.40
N LYS A 189 -0.01 52.24 152.63
CA LYS A 189 0.74 53.09 153.59
C LYS A 189 -0.08 54.32 153.98
N ASN A 190 -0.69 54.31 155.18
CA ASN A 190 -0.84 55.42 156.13
C ASN A 190 -2.15 55.33 156.93
N ALA A 191 -2.09 54.84 158.18
CA ALA A 191 -2.85 55.41 159.30
C ALA A 191 -2.39 54.80 160.65
N PHE A 192 -2.34 55.66 161.67
CA PHE A 192 -2.13 55.45 163.11
C PHE A 192 -0.71 55.42 163.68
N SER A 193 -0.35 56.52 164.35
CA SER A 193 0.23 56.47 165.69
C SER A 193 0.08 57.81 166.43
N THR A 194 -0.34 57.74 167.71
CA THR A 194 0.00 58.57 168.89
C THR A 194 -1.11 58.35 169.94
N LYS A 195 -0.92 58.25 171.27
CA LYS A 195 0.12 58.73 172.23
C LYS A 195 0.25 57.74 173.41
N GLY A 196 1.46 57.56 173.95
CA GLY A 196 1.85 58.02 175.31
C GLY A 196 2.20 56.79 176.18
N SER A 197 3.20 56.72 177.08
CA SER A 197 4.03 57.70 177.80
C SER A 197 5.25 56.93 178.39
N LYS A 198 6.17 57.64 179.06
CA LYS A 198 7.38 57.19 179.80
C LYS A 198 8.70 57.27 179.01
N THR A 199 9.18 58.50 179.02
CA THR A 199 10.38 59.10 178.49
C THR A 199 11.69 58.65 179.17
N THR A 200 12.77 58.82 178.39
CA THR A 200 14.17 59.05 178.82
C THR A 200 15.19 57.92 178.59
N PHE A 201 14.80 56.69 178.21
CA PHE A 201 15.76 55.66 177.75
C PHE A 201 15.66 55.32 176.23
N TYR A 202 14.59 55.72 175.55
CA TYR A 202 14.35 55.43 174.12
C TYR A 202 14.94 56.47 173.14
N PHE A 203 15.37 57.64 173.61
CA PHE A 203 15.86 58.72 172.74
C PHE A 203 17.20 58.40 172.08
N GLN A 204 18.11 57.68 172.75
CA GLN A 204 19.40 57.30 172.15
C GLN A 204 19.25 56.22 171.06
N LYS A 205 18.31 55.28 171.25
CA LYS A 205 18.04 54.21 170.27
C LYS A 205 17.29 54.73 169.04
N LEU A 206 16.41 55.72 169.22
CA LEU A 206 15.74 56.43 168.13
C LEU A 206 16.72 57.29 167.32
N ALA A 207 17.68 57.97 167.96
CA ALA A 207 18.71 58.74 167.27
C ALA A 207 19.63 57.87 166.39
N ASN A 208 20.07 56.71 166.90
CA ASN A 208 20.89 55.78 166.13
C ASN A 208 20.10 55.13 164.98
N SER A 209 18.83 54.79 165.21
CA SER A 209 17.93 54.28 164.16
C SER A 209 17.67 55.34 163.08
N ALA A 210 17.47 56.60 163.47
CA ALA A 210 17.28 57.72 162.54
C ALA A 210 18.53 57.97 161.68
N GLN A 211 19.74 57.95 162.25
CA GLN A 211 20.98 58.07 161.46
C GLN A 211 21.17 56.90 160.49
N GLN A 212 20.82 55.67 160.90
CA GLN A 212 20.91 54.50 160.04
C GLN A 212 19.86 54.53 158.91
N MET A 213 18.67 55.07 159.18
CA MET A 213 17.66 55.33 158.16
C MET A 213 18.07 56.46 157.22
N ASP A 214 18.65 57.55 157.72
CA ASP A 214 19.13 58.66 156.88
C ASP A 214 20.28 58.23 155.97
N GLY A 215 21.17 57.35 156.44
CA GLY A 215 22.20 56.71 155.60
C GLY A 215 21.56 55.89 154.48
N LYS A 216 20.58 55.03 154.81
CA LYS A 216 19.84 54.26 153.80
C LYS A 216 19.04 55.13 152.84
N VAL A 217 18.47 56.25 153.30
CA VAL A 217 17.75 57.20 152.44
C VAL A 217 18.72 57.90 151.50
N ARG A 218 19.92 58.28 151.96
CA ARG A 218 20.98 58.84 151.10
C ARG A 218 21.48 57.83 150.07
N ASP A 219 21.67 56.58 150.46
CA ASP A 219 22.08 55.50 149.55
C ASP A 219 20.98 55.22 148.53
N LEU A 220 19.72 55.14 148.97
CA LEU A 220 18.57 54.98 148.06
C LEU A 220 18.43 56.17 147.13
N HIS A 221 18.61 57.40 147.62
CA HIS A 221 18.60 58.59 146.78
C HIS A 221 19.72 58.53 145.73
N SER A 222 20.93 58.13 146.13
CA SER A 222 22.06 57.96 145.22
C SER A 222 21.81 56.85 144.19
N GLN A 223 21.22 55.73 144.61
CA GLN A 223 20.81 54.63 143.72
C GLN A 223 19.71 55.07 142.75
N VAL A 224 18.72 55.84 143.21
CA VAL A 224 17.65 56.39 142.36
C VAL A 224 18.22 57.39 141.36
N LEU A 225 19.17 58.23 141.78
CA LEU A 225 19.82 59.18 140.88
C LEU A 225 20.64 58.45 139.81
N LEU A 226 21.38 57.42 140.19
CA LEU A 226 22.15 56.58 139.27
C LEU A 226 21.23 55.84 138.30
N LEU A 227 20.16 55.20 138.80
CA LEU A 227 19.17 54.54 137.95
C LEU A 227 18.49 55.51 137.00
N LYS A 228 18.16 56.72 137.45
CA LYS A 228 17.60 57.76 136.58
C LYS A 228 18.58 58.11 135.46
N GLN A 229 19.85 58.35 135.80
CA GLN A 229 20.88 58.65 134.81
C GLN A 229 21.09 57.50 133.81
N THR A 230 21.12 56.25 134.29
CA THR A 230 21.23 55.06 133.44
C THR A 230 20.02 54.92 132.52
N LEU A 231 18.81 55.13 133.02
CA LEU A 231 17.58 55.02 132.23
C LEU A 231 17.48 56.14 131.18
N GLU A 232 17.91 57.35 131.54
CA GLU A 232 17.98 58.50 130.63
C GLU A 232 19.04 58.26 129.53
N SER A 233 20.18 57.65 129.88
CA SER A 233 21.20 57.20 128.91
C SER A 233 20.68 56.10 127.99
N GLU A 234 20.03 55.06 128.52
CA GLU A 234 19.43 54.00 127.70
C GLU A 234 18.34 54.53 126.78
N ARG A 235 17.52 55.48 127.27
CA ARG A 235 16.49 56.14 126.44
C ARG A 235 17.15 56.90 125.29
N HIS A 236 18.24 57.62 125.57
CA HIS A 236 18.97 58.36 124.55
C HIS A 236 19.62 57.43 123.51
N GLU A 237 20.25 56.34 123.95
CA GLU A 237 20.83 55.33 123.05
C GLU A 237 19.75 54.64 122.20
N ARG A 238 18.60 54.26 122.78
CA ARG A 238 17.47 53.70 122.00
C ARG A 238 16.92 54.66 120.95
N VAL A 239 16.89 55.96 121.23
CA VAL A 239 16.48 56.97 120.24
C VAL A 239 17.54 57.08 119.12
N LYS A 240 18.83 57.06 119.45
CA LYS A 240 19.91 57.03 118.45
C LYS A 240 19.83 55.78 117.56
N GLU A 241 19.68 54.60 118.17
CA GLU A 241 19.51 53.33 117.46
C GLU A 241 18.26 53.34 116.58
N GLY A 242 17.13 53.83 117.09
CA GLY A 242 15.90 53.99 116.31
C GLY A 242 16.07 54.90 115.10
N ASN A 243 16.80 56.03 115.26
CA ASN A 243 17.11 56.93 114.15
C ASN A 243 18.08 56.30 113.13
N ALA A 244 19.05 55.52 113.59
CA ALA A 244 19.97 54.79 112.72
C ALA A 244 19.24 53.71 111.90
N LEU A 245 18.34 52.93 112.54
CA LEU A 245 17.49 51.94 111.87
C LEU A 245 16.55 52.58 110.87
N ASN A 246 15.89 53.70 111.22
CA ASN A 246 15.05 54.44 110.28
C ASN A 246 15.83 54.96 109.09
N SER A 247 17.05 55.45 109.30
CA SER A 247 17.94 55.88 108.21
C SER A 247 18.35 54.71 107.31
N ALA A 248 18.64 53.54 107.89
CA ALA A 248 18.95 52.33 107.13
C ALA A 248 17.74 51.82 106.33
N LEU A 249 16.54 51.81 106.92
CA LEU A 249 15.29 51.48 106.24
C LEU A 249 15.00 52.43 105.09
N GLN A 250 15.23 53.74 105.27
CA GLN A 250 15.03 54.71 104.19
C GLN A 250 15.97 54.44 103.01
N ARG A 251 17.26 54.17 103.27
CA ARG A 251 18.21 53.81 102.20
C ARG A 251 17.82 52.53 101.47
N LEU A 252 17.33 51.52 102.19
CA LEU A 252 16.84 50.28 101.57
C LEU A 252 15.60 50.54 100.71
N GLN A 253 14.66 51.36 101.18
CA GLN A 253 13.50 51.76 100.39
C GLN A 253 13.88 52.52 99.12
N ASP A 254 14.85 53.44 99.22
CA ASP A 254 15.33 54.19 98.06
C ASP A 254 16.09 53.29 97.08
N TYR A 255 16.87 52.33 97.57
CA TYR A 255 17.52 51.31 96.74
C TYR A 255 16.51 50.44 95.99
N ILE A 256 15.45 49.97 96.66
CA ILE A 256 14.37 49.19 96.03
C ILE A 256 13.68 50.02 94.95
N LYS A 257 13.33 51.28 95.24
CA LYS A 257 12.72 52.19 94.25
C LYS A 257 13.62 52.38 93.03
N GLN A 258 14.93 52.58 93.24
CA GLN A 258 15.88 52.74 92.14
C GLN A 258 16.03 51.46 91.32
N GLN A 259 16.03 50.30 91.98
CA GLN A 259 16.07 49.00 91.30
C GLN A 259 14.81 48.76 90.47
N ASP A 260 13.63 49.11 91.00
CA ASP A 260 12.36 49.01 90.27
C ASP A 260 12.32 49.96 89.07
N LEU A 261 12.83 51.19 89.21
CA LEU A 261 12.97 52.13 88.09
C LEU A 261 13.90 51.55 87.02
N SER A 262 15.09 51.07 87.41
CA SER A 262 16.05 50.47 86.48
C SER A 262 15.46 49.24 85.77
N ARG A 263 14.77 48.37 86.51
CA ARG A 263 14.09 47.20 85.94
C ARG A 263 13.00 47.62 84.96
N ASN A 264 12.18 48.61 85.31
CA ASN A 264 11.13 49.11 84.43
C ASN A 264 11.69 49.79 83.17
N GLU A 265 12.81 50.49 83.27
CA GLU A 265 13.53 51.04 82.11
C GLU A 265 14.05 49.94 81.19
N VAL A 266 14.67 48.89 81.75
CA VAL A 266 15.13 47.73 80.96
C VAL A 266 13.96 47.03 80.29
N LEU A 267 12.85 46.79 81.01
CA LEU A 267 11.65 46.18 80.44
C LEU A 267 11.03 47.07 79.34
N SER A 268 10.99 48.39 79.54
CA SER A 268 10.51 49.33 78.53
C SER A 268 11.39 49.33 77.28
N ASN A 269 12.72 49.31 77.45
CA ASN A 269 13.67 49.25 76.35
C ASN A 269 13.59 47.93 75.59
N LEU A 270 13.44 46.79 76.30
CA LEU A 270 13.24 45.48 75.68
C LEU A 270 11.91 45.40 74.93
N SER A 271 10.84 45.97 75.48
CA SER A 271 9.54 46.06 74.79
C SER A 271 9.66 46.88 73.50
N LYS A 272 10.21 48.10 73.59
CA LYS A 272 10.43 48.97 72.41
C LYS A 272 11.30 48.30 71.36
N LYS A 273 12.37 47.61 71.77
CA LYS A 273 13.22 46.86 70.85
C LYS A 273 12.47 45.70 70.20
N GLY A 274 11.67 44.96 70.97
CA GLY A 274 10.81 43.90 70.46
C GLY A 274 9.79 44.41 69.43
N ASP A 275 9.17 45.56 69.69
CA ASP A 275 8.24 46.20 68.76
C ASP A 275 8.95 46.65 67.46
N MET A 276 10.14 47.24 67.57
CA MET A 276 10.95 47.63 66.40
C MET A 276 11.39 46.42 65.57
N ASP A 277 11.83 45.33 66.20
CA ASP A 277 12.26 44.12 65.50
C ASP A 277 11.06 43.43 64.83
N LYS A 278 9.90 43.43 65.48
CA LYS A 278 8.63 42.96 64.88
C LYS A 278 8.23 43.81 63.67
N GLU A 279 8.34 45.14 63.75
CA GLU A 279 8.05 46.04 62.64
C GLU A 279 8.99 45.79 61.45
N LYS A 280 10.30 45.64 61.69
CA LYS A 280 11.28 45.29 60.65
C LYS A 280 10.96 43.97 59.96
N LEU A 281 10.64 42.93 60.73
CA LEU A 281 10.25 41.63 60.19
C LEU A 281 8.95 41.71 59.38
N THR A 282 8.00 42.52 59.84
CA THR A 282 6.72 42.75 59.12
C THR A 282 6.96 43.47 57.79
N GLU A 283 7.82 44.49 57.77
CA GLU A 283 8.19 45.21 56.57
C GLU A 283 9.01 44.35 55.60
N GLU A 284 9.92 43.51 56.09
CA GLU A 284 10.65 42.55 55.27
C GLU A 284 9.72 41.49 54.68
N ALA A 285 8.76 40.97 55.47
CA ALA A 285 7.73 40.07 54.98
C ALA A 285 6.86 40.72 53.90
N ARG A 286 6.49 42.00 54.07
CA ARG A 286 5.76 42.78 53.06
C ARG A 286 6.56 42.90 51.76
N ARG A 287 7.84 43.29 51.85
CA ARG A 287 8.73 43.41 50.68
C ARG A 287 8.94 42.08 49.96
N LEU A 288 9.09 40.99 50.71
CA LEU A 288 9.20 39.64 50.14
C LEU A 288 7.92 39.24 49.42
N ASN A 289 6.76 39.52 50.00
CA ASN A 289 5.46 39.26 49.34
C ASN A 289 5.28 40.08 48.07
N GLU A 290 5.68 41.35 48.05
CA GLU A 290 5.67 42.17 46.83
C GLU A 290 6.59 41.61 45.75
N LYS A 291 7.80 41.18 46.14
CA LYS A 291 8.75 40.55 45.21
C LYS A 291 8.22 39.23 44.66
N ILE A 292 7.59 38.41 45.49
CA ILE A 292 6.91 37.17 45.06
C ILE A 292 5.78 37.50 44.08
N GLY A 293 4.99 38.55 44.37
CA GLY A 293 3.93 39.03 43.49
C GLY A 293 4.45 39.45 42.11
N LEU A 294 5.52 40.25 42.06
CA LEU A 294 6.16 40.67 40.81
C LEU A 294 6.72 39.49 40.01
N ILE A 295 7.43 38.56 40.67
CA ILE A 295 7.97 37.36 40.00
C ILE A 295 6.84 36.49 39.46
N THR A 296 5.76 36.31 40.24
CA THR A 296 4.59 35.53 39.82
C THR A 296 3.93 36.16 38.59
N ALA A 297 3.71 37.48 38.62
CA ALA A 297 3.13 38.21 37.48
C ALA A 297 4.01 38.10 36.22
N GLU A 298 5.33 38.20 36.37
CA GLU A 298 6.29 38.08 35.28
C GLU A 298 6.30 36.66 34.68
N VAL A 299 6.30 35.62 35.53
CA VAL A 299 6.23 34.23 35.07
C VAL A 299 4.91 33.95 34.36
N THR A 300 3.78 34.43 34.90
CA THR A 300 2.47 34.31 34.24
C THR A 300 2.46 35.03 32.90
N ARG A 301 3.02 36.25 32.82
CA ARG A 301 3.13 37.00 31.58
C ARG A 301 3.97 36.26 30.54
N ASN A 302 5.17 35.81 30.90
CA ASN A 302 6.05 35.09 29.99
C ASN A 302 5.44 33.76 29.52
N THR A 303 4.73 33.06 30.40
CA THR A 303 4.04 31.81 30.04
C THR A 303 2.91 32.07 29.06
N THR A 304 2.06 33.07 29.32
CA THR A 304 0.94 33.41 28.43
C THR A 304 1.41 33.96 27.09
N GLU A 305 2.46 34.78 27.07
CA GLU A 305 3.07 35.30 25.85
C GLU A 305 3.73 34.17 25.04
N GLY A 306 4.46 33.26 25.69
CA GLY A 306 5.05 32.08 25.05
C GLY A 306 3.99 31.15 24.46
N GLN A 307 2.91 30.87 25.19
CA GLN A 307 1.77 30.09 24.68
C GLN A 307 1.09 30.76 23.50
N ARG A 308 0.93 32.09 23.53
CA ARG A 308 0.35 32.85 22.42
C ARG A 308 1.24 32.77 21.17
N LYS A 309 2.54 33.03 21.30
CA LYS A 309 3.52 32.91 20.21
C LYS A 309 3.51 31.50 19.61
N LEU A 310 3.52 30.46 20.45
CA LEU A 310 3.46 29.08 19.97
C LEU A 310 2.16 28.77 19.20
N ARG A 311 1.01 29.27 19.67
CA ARG A 311 -0.26 29.11 18.95
C ARG A 311 -0.24 29.85 17.61
N ASP A 312 0.25 31.08 17.59
CA ASP A 312 0.33 31.89 16.37
C ASP A 312 1.26 31.23 15.33
N ASP A 313 2.42 30.73 15.77
CA ASP A 313 3.38 29.98 14.92
C ASP A 313 2.77 28.69 14.37
N LEU A 314 2.06 27.92 15.21
CA LEU A 314 1.37 26.71 14.77
C LEU A 314 0.28 27.03 13.75
N PHE A 315 -0.50 28.08 13.99
CA PHE A 315 -1.55 28.51 13.08
C PHE A 315 -0.98 28.95 11.72
N GLN A 316 0.12 29.70 11.72
CA GLN A 316 0.83 30.08 10.49
C GLN A 316 1.35 28.86 9.72
N ARG A 317 1.92 27.87 10.41
CA ARG A 317 2.40 26.63 9.78
C ARG A 317 1.24 25.82 9.19
N CYS A 318 0.11 25.72 9.89
CA CYS A 318 -1.08 25.06 9.38
C CYS A 318 -1.62 25.76 8.12
N ALA A 319 -1.74 27.09 8.14
CA ALA A 319 -2.18 27.86 6.97
C ALA A 319 -1.23 27.71 5.77
N ALA A 320 0.08 27.70 6.00
CA ALA A 320 1.07 27.47 4.95
C ALA A 320 0.99 26.05 4.37
N LEU A 321 0.79 25.04 5.21
CA LEU A 321 0.59 23.66 4.77
C LEU A 321 -0.69 23.48 3.98
N GLU A 322 -1.80 24.09 4.41
CA GLU A 322 -3.08 24.07 3.70
C GLU A 322 -2.96 24.72 2.32
N ALA A 323 -2.29 25.87 2.23
CA ALA A 323 -2.01 26.54 0.96
C ALA A 323 -1.13 25.69 0.03
N ALA A 324 -0.11 25.01 0.57
CA ALA A 324 0.75 24.11 -0.19
C ALA A 324 0.00 22.88 -0.71
N LEU A 325 -0.86 22.27 0.11
CA LEU A 325 -1.71 21.14 -0.28
C LEU A 325 -2.70 21.55 -1.37
N LYS A 326 -3.31 22.73 -1.25
CA LYS A 326 -4.21 23.28 -2.27
C LYS A 326 -3.48 23.49 -3.60
N ALA A 327 -2.31 24.14 -3.56
CA ALA A 327 -1.49 24.36 -4.75
C ALA A 327 -1.01 23.03 -5.38
N GLN A 328 -0.72 22.01 -4.58
CA GLN A 328 -0.40 20.67 -5.08
C GLN A 328 -1.61 20.00 -5.74
N GLY A 329 -2.80 20.14 -5.15
CA GLY A 329 -4.06 19.68 -5.73
C GLY A 329 -4.34 20.31 -7.09
N ASP A 330 -4.17 21.63 -7.20
CA ASP A 330 -4.36 22.38 -8.46
C ASP A 330 -3.37 21.91 -9.53
N LYS A 331 -2.08 21.79 -9.20
CA LYS A 331 -1.05 21.26 -10.11
C LYS A 331 -1.35 19.84 -10.57
N SER A 332 -1.81 18.97 -9.66
CA SER A 332 -2.21 17.60 -10.01
C SER A 332 -3.40 17.60 -10.96
N GLY A 333 -4.39 18.47 -10.72
CA GLY A 333 -5.54 18.66 -11.60
C GLY A 333 -5.16 19.17 -12.99
N ASP A 334 -4.21 20.09 -13.09
CA ASP A 334 -3.68 20.59 -14.37
C ASP A 334 -2.98 19.47 -15.15
N ILE A 335 -2.10 18.71 -14.49
CA ILE A 335 -1.42 17.56 -15.10
C ILE A 335 -2.44 16.52 -15.61
N GLN A 336 -3.49 16.23 -14.84
CA GLN A 336 -4.55 15.31 -15.27
C GLN A 336 -5.31 15.85 -16.50
N ARG A 337 -5.60 17.15 -16.55
CA ARG A 337 -6.26 17.78 -17.71
C ARG A 337 -5.37 17.75 -18.95
N ASP A 338 -4.08 18.01 -18.81
CA ASP A 338 -3.13 17.96 -19.93
C ASP A 338 -2.93 16.53 -20.43
N ASN A 339 -2.80 15.55 -19.53
CA ASN A 339 -2.75 14.13 -19.89
C ASN A 339 -4.03 13.69 -20.61
N LYS A 340 -5.20 14.14 -20.17
CA LYS A 340 -6.47 13.87 -20.83
C LYS A 340 -6.48 14.44 -22.25
N ARG A 341 -6.07 15.70 -22.45
CA ARG A 341 -5.99 16.32 -23.78
C ARG A 341 -5.03 15.56 -24.70
N ALA A 342 -3.85 15.17 -24.19
CA ALA A 342 -2.86 14.42 -24.96
C ALA A 342 -3.39 13.02 -25.38
N LEU A 343 -4.15 12.35 -24.50
CA LEU A 343 -4.79 11.09 -24.84
C LEU A 343 -5.92 11.26 -25.87
N GLU A 344 -6.74 12.31 -25.74
CA GLU A 344 -7.79 12.64 -26.72
C GLU A 344 -7.22 12.98 -28.10
N GLU A 345 -6.10 13.71 -28.16
CA GLU A 345 -5.39 14.02 -29.40
C GLU A 345 -4.80 12.76 -30.06
N ARG A 346 -4.19 11.88 -29.25
CA ARG A 346 -3.70 10.58 -29.73
C ARG A 346 -4.82 9.70 -30.25
N LEU A 347 -5.98 9.70 -29.59
CA LEU A 347 -7.16 8.95 -30.03
C LEU A 347 -7.67 9.49 -31.38
N ARG A 348 -7.79 10.82 -31.52
CA ARG A 348 -8.16 11.46 -32.78
C ARG A 348 -7.21 11.10 -33.92
N SER A 349 -5.90 11.15 -33.68
CA SER A 349 -4.91 10.77 -34.69
C SER A 349 -5.04 9.29 -35.10
N GLN A 350 -5.34 8.39 -34.16
CA GLN A 350 -5.62 6.98 -34.48
C GLN A 350 -6.91 6.80 -35.26
N GLU A 351 -7.98 7.55 -34.93
CA GLU A 351 -9.24 7.53 -35.68
C GLU A 351 -9.02 8.00 -37.13
N GLU A 352 -8.30 9.10 -37.34
CA GLU A 352 -7.93 9.60 -38.68
C GLU A 352 -7.11 8.58 -39.47
N GLN A 353 -6.12 7.92 -38.84
CA GLN A 353 -5.35 6.85 -39.47
C GLN A 353 -6.24 5.66 -39.88
N THR A 354 -7.17 5.26 -39.00
CA THR A 354 -8.08 4.15 -39.25
C THR A 354 -9.04 4.49 -40.39
N GLU A 355 -9.55 5.72 -40.44
CA GLU A 355 -10.40 6.20 -41.52
C GLU A 355 -9.64 6.26 -42.86
N SER A 356 -8.38 6.72 -42.85
CA SER A 356 -7.51 6.71 -44.03
C SER A 356 -7.28 5.30 -44.57
N LEU A 357 -6.95 4.34 -43.70
CA LEU A 357 -6.78 2.93 -44.08
C LEU A 357 -8.08 2.35 -44.64
N ASN A 358 -9.23 2.69 -44.05
CA ASN A 358 -10.52 2.22 -44.53
C ASN A 358 -10.86 2.79 -45.92
N LYS A 359 -10.58 4.08 -46.16
CA LYS A 359 -10.71 4.70 -47.50
C LYS A 359 -9.81 4.01 -48.52
N GLN A 360 -8.56 3.68 -48.16
CA GLN A 360 -7.64 2.96 -49.03
C GLN A 360 -8.17 1.55 -49.36
N LEU A 361 -8.66 0.80 -48.36
CA LEU A 361 -9.21 -0.53 -48.56
C LEU A 361 -10.44 -0.50 -49.49
N LEU A 362 -11.33 0.47 -49.33
CA LEU A 362 -12.48 0.64 -50.22
C LEU A 362 -12.05 0.97 -51.65
N ALA A 363 -11.05 1.84 -51.82
CA ALA A 363 -10.51 2.18 -53.14
C ALA A 363 -9.87 0.96 -53.83
N ASP A 364 -9.11 0.16 -53.10
CA ASP A 364 -8.49 -1.05 -53.64
C ASP A 364 -9.51 -2.12 -53.98
N ARG A 365 -10.56 -2.27 -53.15
CA ARG A 365 -11.69 -3.15 -53.45
C ARG A 365 -12.42 -2.73 -54.73
N ALA A 366 -12.60 -1.42 -54.96
CA ALA A 366 -13.19 -0.90 -56.19
C ALA A 366 -12.31 -1.22 -57.42
N LYS A 367 -10.99 -0.99 -57.33
CA LYS A 367 -10.04 -1.35 -58.40
C LYS A 367 -10.03 -2.85 -58.70
N GLN A 368 -10.07 -3.70 -57.67
CA GLN A 368 -10.15 -5.15 -57.86
C GLN A 368 -11.46 -5.55 -58.54
N LYS A 369 -12.59 -4.98 -58.13
CA LYS A 369 -13.88 -5.20 -58.79
C LYS A 369 -13.83 -4.83 -60.28
N GLU A 370 -13.22 -3.69 -60.62
CA GLU A 370 -13.02 -3.26 -62.01
C GLU A 370 -12.14 -4.26 -62.81
N ARG A 371 -11.05 -4.75 -62.20
CA ARG A 371 -10.18 -5.76 -62.83
C ARG A 371 -10.93 -7.07 -63.08
N PHE A 372 -11.71 -7.55 -62.11
CA PHE A 372 -12.54 -8.74 -62.28
C PHE A 372 -13.59 -8.56 -63.37
N GLN A 373 -14.21 -7.38 -63.45
CA GLN A 373 -15.15 -7.07 -64.51
C GLN A 373 -14.49 -7.13 -65.90
N LYS A 374 -13.30 -6.56 -66.07
CA LYS A 374 -12.52 -6.66 -67.32
C LYS A 374 -12.14 -8.10 -67.67
N VAL A 375 -11.77 -8.91 -66.68
CA VAL A 375 -11.49 -10.35 -66.88
C VAL A 375 -12.74 -11.09 -67.34
N ASN A 376 -13.90 -10.83 -66.72
CA ASN A 376 -15.16 -11.45 -67.13
C ASN A 376 -15.57 -11.04 -68.55
N GLU A 377 -15.39 -9.77 -68.92
CA GLU A 377 -15.64 -9.29 -70.28
C GLU A 377 -14.69 -9.97 -71.30
N ALA A 378 -13.41 -10.12 -70.96
CA ALA A 378 -12.45 -10.83 -71.79
C ALA A 378 -12.76 -12.33 -71.93
N LEU A 379 -13.23 -12.97 -70.86
CA LEU A 379 -13.69 -14.37 -70.89
C LEU A 379 -14.91 -14.55 -71.78
N ALA A 380 -15.92 -13.69 -71.64
CA ALA A 380 -17.10 -13.72 -72.51
C ALA A 380 -16.75 -13.50 -73.99
N ALA A 381 -15.80 -12.60 -74.28
CA ALA A 381 -15.29 -12.39 -75.64
C ALA A 381 -14.56 -13.63 -76.17
N LEU A 382 -13.75 -14.31 -75.34
CA LEU A 382 -13.06 -15.54 -75.70
C LEU A 382 -14.06 -16.67 -75.98
N GLU A 383 -15.06 -16.86 -75.13
CA GLU A 383 -16.13 -17.85 -75.32
C GLU A 383 -16.83 -17.64 -76.67
N HIS A 384 -17.21 -16.40 -76.99
CA HIS A 384 -17.81 -16.06 -78.27
C HIS A 384 -16.85 -16.32 -79.45
N HIS A 385 -15.55 -16.03 -79.30
CA HIS A 385 -14.55 -16.34 -80.33
C HIS A 385 -14.38 -17.84 -80.57
N LEU A 386 -14.42 -18.66 -79.51
CA LEU A 386 -14.38 -20.11 -79.62
C LEU A 386 -15.65 -20.65 -80.29
N GLU A 387 -16.82 -20.12 -79.96
CA GLU A 387 -18.09 -20.48 -80.60
C GLU A 387 -18.09 -20.13 -82.09
N LEU A 388 -17.64 -18.92 -82.46
CA LEU A 388 -17.43 -18.54 -83.86
C LEU A 388 -16.40 -19.42 -84.56
N GLY A 389 -15.32 -19.80 -83.86
CA GLY A 389 -14.31 -20.72 -84.36
C GLY A 389 -14.89 -22.09 -84.69
N ASN A 390 -15.67 -22.66 -83.77
CA ASN A 390 -16.37 -23.93 -83.95
C ASN A 390 -17.35 -23.86 -85.12
N ASN A 391 -18.18 -22.82 -85.20
CA ASN A 391 -19.12 -22.63 -86.32
C ASN A 391 -18.42 -22.53 -87.68
N LYS A 392 -17.24 -21.88 -87.74
CA LYS A 392 -16.41 -21.83 -88.96
C LYS A 392 -15.83 -23.20 -89.30
N ILE A 393 -15.30 -23.93 -88.31
CA ILE A 393 -14.79 -25.29 -88.51
C ILE A 393 -15.90 -26.20 -89.02
N ASP A 394 -17.09 -26.15 -88.43
CA ASP A 394 -18.24 -26.94 -88.87
C ASP A 394 -18.67 -26.58 -90.30
N THR A 395 -18.67 -25.29 -90.65
CA THR A 395 -18.97 -24.83 -92.01
C THR A 395 -17.94 -25.34 -93.00
N ILE A 396 -16.64 -25.22 -92.69
CA ILE A 396 -15.55 -25.70 -93.53
C ILE A 396 -15.63 -27.22 -93.68
N MET A 397 -15.79 -27.94 -92.56
CA MET A 397 -15.88 -29.40 -92.54
C MET A 397 -17.09 -29.89 -93.34
N ASN A 398 -18.25 -29.24 -93.20
CA ASN A 398 -19.43 -29.56 -94.00
C ASN A 398 -19.20 -29.28 -95.49
N SER A 399 -18.55 -28.17 -95.85
CA SER A 399 -18.23 -27.85 -97.25
C SER A 399 -17.24 -28.86 -97.86
N GLU A 400 -16.25 -29.31 -97.09
CA GLU A 400 -15.29 -30.34 -97.49
C GLU A 400 -15.99 -31.70 -97.67
N ILE A 401 -16.86 -32.10 -96.73
CA ILE A 401 -17.68 -33.31 -96.84
C ILE A 401 -18.54 -33.27 -98.11
N GLN A 402 -19.20 -32.14 -98.40
CA GLN A 402 -20.02 -31.99 -99.61
C GLN A 402 -19.17 -32.06 -100.88
N THR A 403 -18.01 -31.42 -100.90
CA THR A 403 -17.08 -31.45 -102.03
C THR A 403 -16.58 -32.88 -102.28
N ARG A 404 -16.22 -33.62 -101.24
CA ARG A 404 -15.88 -35.06 -101.34
C ARG A 404 -17.03 -35.91 -101.85
N LYS A 405 -18.25 -35.69 -101.36
CA LYS A 405 -19.45 -36.40 -101.86
C LYS A 405 -19.70 -36.16 -103.35
N LEU A 406 -19.51 -34.93 -103.82
CA LEU A 406 -19.64 -34.59 -105.25
C LEU A 406 -18.55 -35.27 -106.09
N HIS A 407 -17.29 -35.24 -105.63
CA HIS A 407 -16.19 -35.96 -106.29
C HIS A 407 -16.45 -37.47 -106.33
N GLU A 408 -16.90 -38.06 -105.22
CA GLU A 408 -17.26 -39.48 -105.14
C GLU A 408 -18.37 -39.84 -106.12
N LYS A 409 -19.44 -39.05 -106.18
CA LYS A 409 -20.53 -39.25 -107.15
C LYS A 409 -20.02 -39.18 -108.59
N SER A 410 -19.12 -38.24 -108.90
CA SER A 410 -18.54 -38.09 -110.24
C SER A 410 -17.69 -39.30 -110.63
N LEU A 411 -16.85 -39.82 -109.73
CA LEU A 411 -16.03 -41.00 -109.97
C LEU A 411 -16.87 -42.27 -110.13
N LEU A 412 -17.89 -42.45 -109.26
CA LEU A 412 -18.84 -43.55 -109.39
C LEU A 412 -19.62 -43.48 -110.72
N SER A 413 -19.94 -42.29 -111.21
CA SER A 413 -20.54 -42.12 -112.54
C SER A 413 -19.58 -42.57 -113.65
N LYS A 414 -18.32 -42.09 -113.63
CA LYS A 414 -17.31 -42.45 -114.64
C LYS A 414 -17.05 -43.96 -114.69
N ILE A 415 -16.96 -44.65 -113.56
CA ILE A 415 -16.80 -46.11 -113.56
C ILE A 415 -18.05 -46.82 -114.09
N THR A 416 -19.26 -46.27 -113.87
CA THR A 416 -20.49 -46.80 -114.44
C THR A 416 -20.47 -46.67 -115.97
N GLU A 417 -20.01 -45.54 -116.50
CA GLU A 417 -19.86 -45.36 -117.94
C GLU A 417 -18.83 -46.33 -118.54
N VAL A 418 -17.72 -46.56 -117.84
CA VAL A 418 -16.72 -47.58 -118.22
C VAL A 418 -17.33 -48.98 -118.20
N GLU A 419 -18.06 -49.34 -117.14
CA GLU A 419 -18.82 -50.58 -117.03
C GLU A 419 -19.77 -50.76 -118.21
N ASP A 420 -20.57 -49.75 -118.55
CA ASP A 420 -21.54 -49.80 -119.64
C ASP A 420 -20.87 -49.95 -121.01
N LYS A 421 -19.78 -49.20 -121.28
CA LYS A 421 -18.99 -49.34 -122.51
C LYS A 421 -18.43 -50.75 -122.65
N LEU A 422 -17.89 -51.30 -121.56
CA LEU A 422 -17.32 -52.64 -121.55
C LEU A 422 -18.39 -53.71 -121.70
N ASN A 423 -19.51 -53.61 -120.98
CA ASN A 423 -20.64 -54.53 -121.09
C ASN A 423 -21.24 -54.51 -122.51
N ASN A 424 -21.34 -53.34 -123.14
CA ASN A 424 -21.76 -53.21 -124.54
C ASN A 424 -20.75 -53.90 -125.48
N TYR A 425 -19.45 -53.70 -125.27
CA TYR A 425 -18.42 -54.39 -126.04
C TYR A 425 -18.48 -55.91 -125.86
N ILE A 426 -18.55 -56.38 -124.62
CA ILE A 426 -18.70 -57.80 -124.25
C ILE A 426 -19.97 -58.37 -124.89
N GLY A 427 -21.12 -57.70 -124.77
CA GLY A 427 -22.38 -58.15 -125.34
C GLY A 427 -22.32 -58.25 -126.87
N ASN A 428 -21.71 -57.28 -127.54
CA ASN A 428 -21.49 -57.32 -128.98
C ASN A 428 -20.50 -58.43 -129.38
N LEU A 429 -19.44 -58.63 -128.59
CA LEU A 429 -18.45 -59.67 -128.83
C LEU A 429 -19.05 -61.06 -128.63
N THR A 430 -19.85 -61.28 -127.59
CA THR A 430 -20.60 -62.53 -127.37
C THR A 430 -21.54 -62.82 -128.53
N LYS A 431 -22.28 -61.81 -129.03
CA LYS A 431 -23.09 -61.95 -130.25
C LYS A 431 -22.24 -62.34 -131.46
N SER A 432 -21.09 -61.69 -131.67
CA SER A 432 -20.16 -62.07 -132.74
C SER A 432 -19.62 -63.50 -132.57
N ILE A 433 -19.29 -63.92 -131.35
CA ILE A 433 -18.85 -65.29 -131.05
C ILE A 433 -19.98 -66.29 -131.36
N ASP A 434 -21.22 -65.99 -130.99
CA ASP A 434 -22.37 -66.85 -131.28
C ASP A 434 -22.68 -66.92 -132.79
N GLU A 435 -22.54 -65.80 -133.51
CA GLU A 435 -22.64 -65.78 -134.97
C GLU A 435 -21.56 -66.63 -135.65
N VAL A 436 -20.31 -66.58 -135.15
CA VAL A 436 -19.22 -67.46 -135.60
C VAL A 436 -19.53 -68.92 -135.29
N LYS A 437 -20.01 -69.24 -134.07
CA LYS A 437 -20.43 -70.60 -133.69
C LYS A 437 -21.57 -71.13 -134.57
N SER A 438 -22.45 -70.25 -135.04
CA SER A 438 -23.55 -70.59 -135.95
C SER A 438 -23.11 -70.79 -137.43
N GLY A 439 -21.82 -70.66 -137.74
CA GLY A 439 -21.26 -70.96 -139.06
C GLY A 439 -21.27 -69.79 -140.06
N LYS A 440 -21.51 -68.54 -139.63
CA LYS A 440 -21.34 -67.36 -140.50
C LYS A 440 -19.84 -67.04 -140.65
N GLU A 441 -19.31 -67.08 -141.88
CA GLU A 441 -17.88 -66.84 -142.14
C GLU A 441 -17.47 -65.34 -142.20
N SER A 442 -18.41 -64.38 -142.16
CA SER A 442 -18.13 -62.93 -142.28
C SER A 442 -18.55 -62.10 -141.06
N VAL A 443 -18.19 -62.54 -139.86
CA VAL A 443 -18.53 -61.80 -138.63
C VAL A 443 -17.51 -60.70 -138.35
N LYS A 444 -17.97 -59.45 -138.29
CA LYS A 444 -17.15 -58.29 -137.93
C LYS A 444 -16.95 -58.24 -136.42
N ILE A 445 -15.73 -58.53 -135.96
CA ILE A 445 -15.38 -58.42 -134.54
C ILE A 445 -15.51 -56.93 -134.15
N PRO A 446 -16.31 -56.59 -133.12
CA PRO A 446 -16.37 -55.22 -132.63
C PRO A 446 -14.98 -54.78 -132.15
N SER A 447 -14.59 -53.54 -132.42
CA SER A 447 -13.31 -52.98 -131.98
C SER A 447 -13.52 -52.18 -130.68
N LEU A 448 -12.76 -52.50 -129.64
CA LEU A 448 -12.67 -51.67 -128.43
C LEU A 448 -11.47 -50.74 -128.55
N ASP A 449 -11.68 -49.45 -128.30
CA ASP A 449 -10.57 -48.51 -128.12
C ASP A 449 -9.97 -48.70 -126.73
N VAL A 450 -8.97 -49.57 -126.65
CA VAL A 450 -8.28 -49.95 -125.40
C VAL A 450 -7.54 -48.75 -124.80
N ASP A 451 -7.06 -47.81 -125.63
CA ASP A 451 -6.32 -46.64 -125.17
C ASP A 451 -7.25 -45.58 -124.57
N ALA A 452 -8.48 -45.45 -125.07
CA ALA A 452 -9.51 -44.64 -124.41
C ALA A 452 -9.93 -45.24 -123.06
N LEU A 453 -10.19 -46.55 -123.02
CA LEU A 453 -10.56 -47.26 -121.79
C LEU A 453 -9.47 -47.16 -120.72
N ARG A 454 -8.20 -47.36 -121.11
CA ARG A 454 -7.06 -47.25 -120.22
C ARG A 454 -6.92 -45.86 -119.62
N ARG A 455 -7.07 -44.80 -120.42
CA ARG A 455 -7.04 -43.41 -119.94
C ARG A 455 -8.16 -43.12 -118.93
N GLU A 456 -9.36 -43.64 -119.17
CA GLU A 456 -10.47 -43.51 -118.22
C GLU A 456 -10.20 -44.25 -116.90
N MET A 457 -9.62 -45.45 -116.95
CA MET A 457 -9.24 -46.20 -115.75
C MET A 457 -8.07 -45.57 -114.98
N GLU A 458 -7.06 -45.04 -115.68
CA GLU A 458 -5.94 -44.31 -115.06
C GLU A 458 -6.42 -43.01 -114.39
N ALA A 459 -7.37 -42.29 -115.00
CA ALA A 459 -7.99 -41.11 -114.41
C ALA A 459 -8.78 -41.45 -113.13
N ILE A 460 -9.50 -42.58 -113.10
CA ILE A 460 -10.19 -43.06 -111.90
C ILE A 460 -9.19 -43.47 -110.81
N ALA A 461 -8.08 -44.12 -111.17
CA ALA A 461 -7.06 -44.56 -110.22
C ALA A 461 -6.33 -43.37 -109.56
N ALA A 462 -6.03 -42.33 -110.33
CA ALA A 462 -5.39 -41.10 -109.81
C ALA A 462 -6.26 -40.38 -108.76
N ASP A 463 -7.58 -40.46 -108.93
CA ASP A 463 -8.55 -39.81 -108.03
C ASP A 463 -9.10 -40.74 -106.93
N LYS A 464 -8.63 -42.00 -106.84
CA LYS A 464 -9.09 -42.98 -105.83
C LYS A 464 -8.95 -42.48 -104.39
N ASN A 465 -7.91 -41.71 -104.08
CA ASN A 465 -7.67 -41.17 -102.73
C ASN A 465 -8.67 -40.09 -102.30
N LYS A 466 -9.53 -39.62 -103.21
CA LYS A 466 -10.59 -38.63 -102.94
C LYS A 466 -11.94 -39.27 -102.58
N LEU A 467 -12.04 -40.60 -102.61
CA LEU A 467 -13.26 -41.35 -102.28
C LEU A 467 -13.39 -41.56 -100.77
N SER A 468 -14.63 -41.55 -100.29
CA SER A 468 -14.92 -42.07 -98.95
C SER A 468 -14.65 -43.57 -98.88
N MET A 469 -14.55 -44.12 -97.68
CA MET A 469 -14.39 -45.58 -97.51
C MET A 469 -15.56 -46.35 -98.13
N GLU A 470 -16.79 -45.83 -98.02
CA GLU A 470 -17.97 -46.42 -98.68
C GLU A 470 -17.86 -46.34 -100.21
N GLY A 471 -17.42 -45.19 -100.73
CA GLY A 471 -17.19 -44.99 -102.17
C GLY A 471 -16.08 -45.88 -102.73
N LEU A 472 -15.01 -46.09 -101.96
CA LEU A 472 -13.93 -47.03 -102.29
C LEU A 472 -14.44 -48.46 -102.39
N LEU A 473 -15.26 -48.90 -101.44
CA LEU A 473 -15.87 -50.23 -101.46
C LEU A 473 -16.81 -50.42 -102.67
N LYS A 474 -17.61 -49.40 -103.01
CA LYS A 474 -18.46 -49.44 -104.22
C LYS A 474 -17.64 -49.44 -105.51
N LEU A 475 -16.55 -48.68 -105.56
CA LEU A 475 -15.63 -48.68 -106.69
C LEU A 475 -15.01 -50.06 -106.87
N GLU A 476 -14.57 -50.68 -105.78
CA GLU A 476 -14.01 -52.03 -105.78
C GLU A 476 -15.03 -53.05 -106.27
N GLU A 477 -16.26 -53.04 -105.75
CA GLU A 477 -17.35 -53.93 -106.20
C GLU A 477 -17.62 -53.79 -107.71
N LYS A 478 -17.62 -52.55 -108.23
CA LYS A 478 -17.77 -52.26 -109.66
C LYS A 478 -16.58 -52.76 -110.50
N MET A 479 -15.36 -52.51 -110.06
CA MET A 479 -14.16 -53.06 -110.72
C MET A 479 -14.16 -54.59 -110.74
N THR A 480 -14.61 -55.23 -109.66
CA THR A 480 -14.73 -56.70 -109.61
C THR A 480 -15.79 -57.19 -110.60
N ARG A 481 -16.92 -56.50 -110.75
CA ARG A 481 -17.95 -56.84 -111.76
C ARG A 481 -17.41 -56.74 -113.19
N VAL A 482 -16.68 -55.67 -113.50
CA VAL A 482 -15.98 -55.49 -114.78
C VAL A 482 -15.03 -56.66 -115.05
N GLN A 483 -14.19 -57.00 -114.07
CA GLN A 483 -13.23 -58.09 -114.19
C GLN A 483 -13.93 -59.44 -114.40
N ALA A 484 -15.00 -59.73 -113.64
CA ALA A 484 -15.78 -60.95 -113.78
C ALA A 484 -16.41 -61.08 -115.18
N GLY A 485 -16.96 -59.99 -115.74
CA GLY A 485 -17.52 -59.98 -117.09
C GLY A 485 -16.48 -60.33 -118.18
N LEU A 486 -15.27 -59.77 -118.06
CA LEU A 486 -14.14 -60.09 -118.96
C LEU A 486 -13.71 -61.56 -118.88
N VAL A 487 -13.67 -62.13 -117.66
CA VAL A 487 -13.28 -63.53 -117.44
C VAL A 487 -14.29 -64.50 -118.06
N ILE A 488 -15.60 -64.20 -117.96
CA ILE A 488 -16.65 -65.04 -118.57
C ILE A 488 -16.49 -65.12 -120.09
N VAL A 489 -16.19 -63.99 -120.75
CA VAL A 489 -15.93 -63.97 -122.20
C VAL A 489 -14.69 -64.77 -122.54
N TRP A 490 -13.62 -64.63 -121.76
CA TRP A 490 -12.38 -65.41 -121.94
C TRP A 490 -12.63 -66.91 -121.85
N MET A 491 -13.37 -67.37 -120.85
CA MET A 491 -13.74 -68.79 -120.72
C MET A 491 -14.63 -69.28 -121.89
N GLY A 492 -15.50 -68.41 -122.41
CA GLY A 492 -16.32 -68.70 -123.60
C GLY A 492 -15.50 -68.86 -124.90
N LEU A 493 -14.36 -68.18 -125.00
CA LEU A 493 -13.43 -68.25 -126.14
C LEU A 493 -12.57 -69.52 -126.13
N ASP A 494 -12.16 -70.01 -124.95
CA ASP A 494 -11.37 -71.25 -124.80
C ASP A 494 -12.12 -72.51 -125.28
N SER A 495 -13.44 -72.46 -125.32
CA SER A 495 -14.30 -73.58 -125.76
C SER A 495 -14.37 -73.75 -127.29
N CYS A 496 -13.78 -72.83 -128.08
CA CYS A 496 -13.85 -72.86 -129.54
C CYS A 496 -12.45 -73.05 -130.15
N SER A 497 -12.22 -74.17 -130.85
CA SER A 497 -10.90 -74.53 -131.39
C SER A 497 -10.32 -73.52 -132.41
N ILE A 498 -11.20 -72.75 -133.09
CA ILE A 498 -10.83 -71.66 -133.98
C ILE A 498 -10.28 -70.47 -133.18
N PHE A 499 -10.89 -70.16 -132.04
CA PHE A 499 -10.45 -69.07 -131.17
C PHE A 499 -9.16 -69.39 -130.41
N LYS A 500 -8.81 -70.65 -130.18
CA LYS A 500 -7.51 -71.02 -129.60
C LYS A 500 -6.33 -70.52 -130.44
N LYS A 501 -6.43 -70.56 -131.78
CA LYS A 501 -5.42 -70.00 -132.69
C LYS A 501 -5.38 -68.47 -132.68
N ILE A 502 -6.54 -67.82 -132.53
CA ILE A 502 -6.63 -66.35 -132.42
C ILE A 502 -6.10 -65.90 -131.05
N ALA A 503 -6.41 -66.62 -129.97
CA ALA A 503 -5.92 -66.38 -128.62
C ALA A 503 -4.40 -66.57 -128.54
N GLU A 504 -3.83 -67.60 -129.18
CA GLU A 504 -2.37 -67.75 -129.29
C GLU A 504 -1.72 -66.58 -130.06
N GLN A 505 -2.38 -66.05 -131.10
CA GLN A 505 -1.94 -64.84 -131.80
C GLN A 505 -2.06 -63.58 -130.94
N MET A 506 -3.14 -63.40 -130.19
CA MET A 506 -3.33 -62.25 -129.30
C MET A 506 -2.40 -62.31 -128.09
N VAL A 507 -2.17 -63.48 -127.49
CA VAL A 507 -1.18 -63.69 -126.40
C VAL A 507 0.23 -63.41 -126.90
N SER A 508 0.57 -63.80 -128.14
CA SER A 508 1.83 -63.41 -128.78
C SER A 508 1.93 -61.89 -129.00
N HIS A 509 0.83 -61.23 -129.33
CA HIS A 509 0.80 -59.77 -129.51
C HIS A 509 0.90 -59.00 -128.19
N VAL A 510 0.20 -59.45 -127.15
CA VAL A 510 0.23 -58.88 -125.80
C VAL A 510 1.59 -59.14 -125.15
N ALA A 511 2.17 -60.35 -125.28
CA ALA A 511 3.52 -60.64 -124.79
C ALA A 511 4.59 -59.75 -125.45
N LYS A 512 4.40 -59.39 -126.72
CA LYS A 512 5.28 -58.43 -127.43
C LYS A 512 5.08 -56.97 -126.96
N GLN A 513 3.87 -56.60 -126.55
CA GLN A 513 3.60 -55.28 -125.98
C GLN A 513 4.08 -55.15 -124.53
N ASP A 514 3.95 -56.21 -123.72
CA ASP A 514 4.49 -56.26 -122.35
C ASP A 514 6.03 -56.25 -122.36
N LEU A 515 6.68 -56.85 -123.36
CA LEU A 515 8.14 -56.72 -123.52
C LEU A 515 8.54 -55.26 -123.81
N LYS A 516 7.76 -54.52 -124.61
CA LYS A 516 7.98 -53.09 -124.87
C LYS A 516 7.71 -52.23 -123.63
N LEU A 517 6.70 -52.56 -122.82
CA LEU A 517 6.40 -51.88 -121.56
C LEU A 517 7.44 -52.19 -120.47
N GLY A 518 7.98 -53.40 -120.43
CA GLY A 518 9.11 -53.77 -119.58
C GLY A 518 10.36 -52.97 -119.93
N GLN A 519 10.67 -52.81 -121.23
CA GLN A 519 11.77 -51.96 -121.69
C GLN A 519 11.55 -50.47 -121.40
N LEU A 520 10.31 -49.98 -121.51
CA LEU A 520 9.94 -48.60 -121.14
C LEU A 520 10.02 -48.33 -119.63
N ARG A 521 9.69 -49.30 -118.78
CA ARG A 521 9.87 -49.21 -117.32
C ARG A 521 11.34 -49.28 -116.92
N ILE A 522 12.17 -50.08 -117.60
CA ILE A 522 13.63 -50.08 -117.41
C ILE A 522 14.23 -48.74 -117.84
N LEU A 523 13.75 -48.14 -118.94
CA LEU A 523 14.14 -46.79 -119.37
C LEU A 523 13.67 -45.69 -118.42
N GLN A 524 12.47 -45.79 -117.84
CA GLN A 524 12.00 -44.83 -116.83
C GLN A 524 12.74 -44.97 -115.50
N TRP A 525 13.18 -46.18 -115.13
CA TRP A 525 14.00 -46.39 -113.93
C TRP A 525 15.41 -45.81 -114.12
N ALA A 526 16.00 -45.95 -115.32
CA ALA A 526 17.29 -45.35 -115.66
C ALA A 526 17.28 -43.82 -115.85
N ILE A 527 16.11 -43.18 -115.88
CA ILE A 527 15.95 -41.71 -115.97
C ILE A 527 15.57 -41.10 -114.60
N ALA A 528 15.19 -41.92 -113.61
CA ALA A 528 14.79 -41.49 -112.28
C ALA A 528 15.88 -41.67 -111.20
N GLU A 529 17.03 -42.24 -111.57
CA GLU A 529 18.34 -42.02 -110.92
C GLU A 529 19.04 -40.84 -111.61
#